data_AF-A0A412PHL9-F1
#
_entry.id   AF-A0A412PHL9-F1
#
_cell.length_a   1.000
_cell.length_b   1.000
_cell.length_c   1.000
_cell.angle_alpha   90.00
_cell.angle_beta   90.00
_cell.angle_gamma   90.00
#
_symmetry.space_group_name_H-M   'P 1'
#
loop_
_entity.id
_entity.type
_entity.pdbx_description
1 polymer ?
#
loop_
_entity_poly.entity_id
_entity_poly.type
_entity_poly.pdbx_seq_one_letter_code
_entity_poly.pdbx_strand_id
1 'polypeptide(L)' 'MNEFVREVFSVAGDICDNELFLKRTSTADKLLADSKLRYPYEGSKTLMHVFDRLEDTDLITELLEGMYTELHEKKPKKAK' A
#
# COMPACT_ATOMS: atom_id res chain seq x y z
N MET A 1 11.84 -0.18 11.90
CA MET A 1 11.47 -0.61 10.53
C MET A 1 10.20 -1.48 10.54
N ASN A 2 10.13 -2.54 11.32
CA ASN A 2 9.03 -3.53 11.22
C ASN A 2 7.65 -3.03 11.66
N GLU A 3 7.56 -2.07 12.59
CA GLU A 3 6.27 -1.55 13.05
C GLU A 3 5.57 -0.68 11.99
N PHE A 4 6.33 0.14 11.27
CA PHE A 4 5.83 0.97 10.17
C PHE A 4 5.29 0.13 9.02
N VAL A 5 6.07 -0.88 8.62
CA VAL A 5 5.67 -1.87 7.61
C VAL A 5 4.34 -2.50 8.01
N ARG A 6 4.21 -2.97 9.25
CA ARG A 6 2.99 -3.61 9.75
C ARG A 6 1.79 -2.65 9.78
N GLU A 7 1.98 -1.39 10.16
CA GLU A 7 0.88 -0.42 10.19
C GLU A 7 0.39 -0.06 8.78
N VAL A 8 1.31 0.21 7.85
CA VAL A 8 0.98 0.50 6.45
C VAL A 8 0.25 -0.68 5.81
N PHE A 9 0.78 -1.89 5.95
CA PHE A 9 0.14 -3.10 5.43
C PHE A 9 -1.19 -3.40 6.13
N SER A 10 -1.34 -3.11 7.42
CA SER A 10 -2.61 -3.35 8.12
C SER A 10 -3.74 -2.41 7.67
N VAL A 11 -3.43 -1.21 7.19
CA VAL A 11 -4.46 -0.21 6.83
C VAL A 11 -4.72 -0.16 5.32
N ALA A 12 -3.65 -0.25 4.54
CA ALA A 12 -3.68 0.04 3.11
C ALA A 12 -3.14 -1.09 2.23
N GLY A 13 -2.66 -2.19 2.82
CA GLY A 13 -2.31 -3.41 2.11
C GLY A 13 -3.14 -4.61 2.53
N ASP A 14 -3.02 -5.69 1.77
CA ASP A 14 -3.55 -7.03 2.06
C ASP A 14 -2.60 -8.05 1.41
N ILE A 15 -2.41 -9.22 2.01
CA ILE A 15 -1.54 -10.26 1.44
C ILE A 15 -2.44 -11.45 1.11
N CYS A 16 -2.56 -11.77 -0.18
CA CYS A 16 -3.43 -12.85 -0.66
C CYS A 16 -2.68 -13.67 -1.71
N ASP A 17 -2.86 -14.99 -1.71
CA ASP A 17 -2.21 -15.89 -2.69
C ASP A 17 -0.69 -15.70 -2.83
N ASN A 18 0.00 -15.39 -1.72
CA ASN A 18 1.44 -15.10 -1.71
C ASN A 18 1.85 -13.82 -2.49
N GLU A 19 0.87 -13.03 -2.94
CA GLU A 19 1.03 -11.73 -3.56
C GLU A 19 0.61 -10.60 -2.60
N LEU A 20 1.27 -9.46 -2.73
CA LEU A 20 1.01 -8.30 -1.92
C LEU A 20 0.07 -7.36 -2.69
N PHE A 21 -1.10 -7.10 -2.12
CA PHE A 21 -2.11 -6.22 -2.70
C PHE A 21 -2.13 -4.89 -1.96
N LEU A 22 -2.11 -3.79 -2.70
CA LEU A 22 -2.18 -2.44 -2.15
C LEU A 22 -3.42 -1.73 -2.64
N LYS A 23 -4.14 -1.06 -1.74
CA LYS A 23 -5.25 -0.19 -2.14
C LYS A 23 -4.71 0.94 -3.01
N ARG A 24 -5.56 1.48 -3.87
CA ARG A 24 -5.25 2.67 -4.68
C ARG A 24 -5.15 3.90 -3.76
N THR A 25 -3.96 4.17 -3.27
CA THR A 25 -3.57 5.41 -2.58
C THR A 25 -2.86 6.33 -3.56
N SER A 26 -2.75 7.63 -3.26
CA SER A 26 -2.10 8.58 -4.16
C SER A 26 -0.63 8.22 -4.40
N THR A 27 0.02 7.66 -3.39
CA THR A 27 1.38 7.14 -3.47
C THR A 27 1.46 5.87 -4.32
N ALA A 28 0.59 4.88 -4.06
CA ALA A 28 0.58 3.64 -4.81
C ALA A 28 0.24 3.88 -6.29
N ASP A 29 -0.75 4.71 -6.62
CA ASP A 29 -1.13 4.98 -8.00
C ASP A 29 0.02 5.66 -8.80
N LYS A 30 0.88 6.44 -8.13
CA LYS A 30 2.07 7.06 -8.74
C LYS A 30 3.24 6.08 -8.90
N LEU A 31 3.60 5.37 -7.83
CA LEU A 31 4.77 4.49 -7.81
C LEU A 31 4.50 3.14 -8.48
N LEU A 32 3.24 2.71 -8.46
CA LEU A 32 2.75 1.46 -9.04
C LEU A 32 1.89 1.72 -10.28
N ALA A 33 2.12 2.83 -10.97
CA ALA A 33 1.46 3.15 -12.23
C ALA A 33 1.65 2.04 -13.28
N ASP A 34 2.83 1.40 -13.28
CA ASP A 34 3.15 0.24 -14.13
C ASP A 34 2.69 -1.10 -13.55
N SER A 35 2.19 -1.13 -12.32
CA SER A 35 1.77 -2.37 -11.68
C SER A 35 0.37 -2.78 -12.11
N LYS A 36 0.13 -4.09 -12.11
CA LYS A 36 -1.16 -4.63 -12.52
C LYS A 36 -2.20 -4.36 -11.45
N LEU A 37 -3.37 -3.89 -11.88
CA LEU A 37 -4.54 -3.82 -11.03
C LEU A 37 -5.32 -5.15 -11.12
N ARG A 38 -5.50 -5.82 -9.99
CA ARG A 38 -6.26 -7.07 -9.87
C ARG A 38 -7.22 -7.02 -8.69
N TYR A 39 -8.17 -7.92 -8.71
CA TYR A 39 -8.96 -8.24 -7.53
C TYR A 39 -8.17 -9.22 -6.66
N PRO A 40 -8.06 -8.99 -5.34
CA PRO A 40 -7.28 -9.85 -4.45
C PRO A 40 -7.84 -11.27 -4.36
N TYR A 41 -9.15 -11.44 -4.57
CA TYR A 41 -9.81 -12.74 -4.63
C TYR A 41 -11.09 -12.63 -5.47
N GLU A 42 -11.62 -13.78 -5.89
CA GLU A 42 -12.84 -13.87 -6.68
C GLU A 42 -14.04 -13.29 -5.91
N GLY A 43 -14.77 -12.35 -6.52
CA GLY A 43 -15.91 -11.67 -5.90
C GLY A 43 -15.57 -10.40 -5.11
N SER A 44 -14.29 -10.00 -5.04
CA SER A 44 -13.93 -8.68 -4.51
C SER A 44 -14.46 -7.57 -5.42
N LYS A 45 -15.00 -6.51 -4.79
CA LYS A 45 -15.47 -5.31 -5.49
C LYS A 45 -14.39 -4.22 -5.60
N THR A 46 -13.23 -4.44 -4.98
CA THR A 46 -12.17 -3.44 -4.90
C THR A 46 -10.98 -3.88 -5.72
N LEU A 47 -10.63 -3.04 -6.71
CA LEU A 47 -9.43 -3.21 -7.52
C LEU A 47 -8.22 -2.70 -6.74
N MET A 48 -7.17 -3.52 -6.64
CA MET A 48 -5.95 -3.23 -5.88
C MET A 48 -4.73 -3.41 -6.77
N HIS A 49 -3.65 -2.68 -6.47
CA HIS A 49 -2.37 -2.88 -7.13
C HIS A 49 -1.74 -4.17 -6.63
N VAL A 50 -1.33 -5.03 -7.56
CA VAL A 50 -0.44 -6.15 -7.27
C VAL A 50 0.96 -5.58 -7.17
N PHE A 51 1.65 -5.92 -6.09
CA PHE A 51 3.03 -5.57 -5.85
C PHE A 51 3.87 -6.84 -5.88
N ASP A 52 4.54 -7.06 -7.01
CA ASP A 52 5.45 -8.18 -7.23
C ASP A 52 6.94 -7.79 -7.04
N ARG A 53 7.25 -6.49 -7.04
CA ARG A 53 8.62 -5.97 -6.99
C ARG A 53 9.18 -5.87 -5.58
N LEU A 54 9.19 -6.99 -4.87
CA LEU A 54 9.77 -7.10 -3.52
C LEU A 54 11.30 -7.03 -3.50
N GLU A 55 11.95 -7.14 -4.66
CA GLU A 55 13.41 -7.05 -4.81
C GLU A 55 13.91 -5.60 -4.82
N ASP A 56 13.03 -4.65 -5.15
CA ASP A 56 13.35 -3.25 -5.38
C ASP A 56 13.22 -2.46 -4.07
N THR A 57 14.30 -2.47 -3.27
CA THR A 57 14.27 -1.94 -1.89
C THR A 57 14.05 -0.42 -1.85
N ASP A 58 14.56 0.32 -2.84
CA ASP A 58 14.33 1.76 -2.98
C ASP A 58 12.85 2.06 -3.23
N LEU A 59 12.21 1.34 -4.16
CA LEU A 59 10.77 1.46 -4.44
C LEU A 59 9.93 1.12 -3.21
N ILE A 60 10.27 0.03 -2.51
CA ILE A 60 9.57 -0.37 -1.27
C ILE A 60 9.67 0.74 -0.22
N THR A 61 10.85 1.35 -0.07
CA THR A 61 11.09 2.41 0.90
C THR A 61 10.25 3.64 0.58
N GLU A 62 10.31 4.15 -0.66
CA GLU A 62 9.51 5.30 -1.10
C GLU A 62 8.00 5.05 -0.95
N LEU A 63 7.56 3.83 -1.31
CA LEU A 63 6.16 3.43 -1.20
C LEU A 63 5.70 3.43 0.27
N LEU A 64 6.46 2.80 1.16
CA LEU A 64 6.13 2.73 2.58
C LEU A 64 6.15 4.12 3.22
N GLU A 65 7.14 4.96 2.90
CA GLU A 65 7.22 6.33 3.43
C GLU A 65 6.08 7.21 2.95
N GLY A 66 5.73 7.15 1.66
CA GLY A 66 4.62 7.92 1.11
C GLY A 66 3.27 7.46 1.67
N MET A 67 3.05 6.15 1.79
CA MET A 67 1.83 5.61 2.40
C MET A 67 1.75 5.91 3.90
N TYR A 68 2.87 5.84 4.62
CA TYR A 68 2.93 6.23 6.03
C TYR A 68 2.61 7.72 6.22
N THR A 69 3.15 8.57 5.36
CA THR A 69 2.86 10.02 5.37
C THR A 69 1.38 10.28 5.12
N GLU A 70 0.77 9.66 4.10
CA GLU A 70 -0.67 9.80 3.83
C GLU A 70 -1.54 9.31 5.01
N LEU A 71 -1.12 8.25 5.71
CA LEU A 71 -1.80 7.72 6.90
C LEU A 71 -1.70 8.66 8.10
N HIS A 72 -0.52 9.23 8.34
CA HIS A 72 -0.26 10.12 9.47
C HIS A 72 -0.76 11.55 9.25
N GLU A 73 -0.73 12.08 8.03
CA GLU A 73 -1.35 13.36 7.70
C GLU A 73 -2.87 13.30 7.78
N LYS A 74 -3.49 12.14 7.49
CA LYS A 74 -4.93 11.92 7.68
C LYS A 74 -5.36 11.71 9.12
N LYS A 75 -4.46 11.42 10.08
CA LYS A 75 -4.83 11.45 11.51
C LYS A 75 -5.12 12.91 11.86
N PRO A 76 -6.38 13.32 12.10
CA PRO A 76 -6.64 14.69 12.48
C PRO A 76 -5.86 14.94 13.76
N LYS A 77 -4.97 15.95 13.74
CA LYS A 77 -4.60 16.63 14.97
C LYS A 77 -5.93 17.00 15.60
N LYS A 78 -6.29 16.35 16.71
CA LYS A 78 -7.36 16.84 17.56
C LYS A 78 -7.00 18.28 17.86
N ALA A 79 -7.70 19.21 17.20
CA ALA A 79 -7.66 20.60 17.58
C ALA A 79 -8.13 20.63 19.04
N LYS A 80 -7.30 21.27 19.87
CA LYS A 80 -7.60 21.56 21.27
C LYS A 80 -8.83 22.44 21.37
#